data_AF-A0A0R3SFC6-F1
#
_entry.id   AF-A0A0R3SFC6-F1
#
_cell.length_a   1.000
_cell.length_b   1.000
_cell.length_c   1.000
_cell.angle_alpha   90.00
_cell.angle_beta   90.00
_cell.angle_gamma   90.00
#
_symmetry.space_group_name_H-M   'P 1'
#
loop_
_entity.id
_entity.type
_entity.pdbx_description
1 polymer ?
#
loop_
_entity_poly.entity_id
_entity_poly.type
_entity_poly.pdbx_seq_one_letter_code
_entity_poly.pdbx_strand_id
1 'polypeptide(L)'
;VDNRVRNESCIPAIEEINQWCDLIKVHCNQSIPMATSHLYRLNVFMEQLTCLIRRLSEANIDLCVFCRNNNETFETYTSHKVKDRSGRVVCPILRRFVCPFCSATGDFAHTIRYCPYFSRRNATDLSSTLTSLRTTSLFNNSALSLQTDVGVERNRLLDQLWKSKCQNISSFD
;
A
#
# COMPACT_ATOMS: atom_id res chain seq x y z
N VAL A 1 0.57 -12.60 -16.68
CA VAL A 1 -0.33 -13.49 -15.90
C VAL A 1 -1.46 -13.87 -16.81
N ASP A 2 -1.67 -15.17 -17.00
CA ASP A 2 -2.54 -15.76 -18.02
C ASP A 2 -4.03 -15.37 -17.84
N ASN A 3 -4.77 -15.19 -18.94
CA ASN A 3 -6.21 -14.92 -18.94
C ASN A 3 -7.01 -16.00 -18.19
N ARG A 4 -6.51 -17.23 -18.16
CA ARG A 4 -7.11 -18.36 -17.46
C ARG A 4 -7.21 -18.14 -15.94
N VAL A 5 -6.12 -17.68 -15.32
CA VAL A 5 -6.04 -17.42 -13.87
C VAL A 5 -6.93 -16.24 -13.45
N ARG A 6 -7.16 -15.28 -14.37
CA ARG A 6 -8.09 -14.15 -14.15
C ARG A 6 -9.54 -14.62 -14.07
N ASN A 7 -9.94 -15.48 -15.01
CA ASN A 7 -11.32 -16.00 -15.05
C ASN A 7 -11.62 -16.89 -13.85
N GLU A 8 -10.68 -17.71 -13.39
CA GLU A 8 -10.84 -18.55 -12.18
C GLU A 8 -11.04 -17.73 -10.90
N SER A 9 -10.45 -16.53 -10.80
CA SER A 9 -10.64 -15.66 -9.63
C SER A 9 -11.94 -14.84 -9.66
N CYS A 10 -12.54 -14.63 -10.84
CA CYS A 10 -13.76 -13.82 -10.98
C CYS A 10 -15.03 -14.63 -10.73
N ILE A 11 -15.06 -15.89 -11.12
CA ILE A 11 -16.24 -16.75 -11.03
C ILE A 11 -16.75 -16.88 -9.58
N PRO A 12 -15.91 -17.19 -8.57
CA PRO A 12 -16.36 -17.29 -7.19
C PRO A 12 -16.88 -15.95 -6.64
N ALA A 13 -16.27 -14.84 -7.04
CA ALA A 13 -16.70 -13.52 -6.62
C ALA A 13 -18.09 -13.17 -7.19
N ILE A 14 -18.36 -13.51 -8.45
CA ILE A 14 -19.69 -13.30 -9.06
C ILE A 14 -20.76 -14.12 -8.35
N GLU A 15 -20.45 -15.39 -8.02
CA GLU A 15 -21.36 -16.24 -7.25
C GLU A 15 -21.66 -15.64 -5.87
N GLU A 16 -20.65 -15.14 -5.17
CA GLU A 16 -20.82 -14.51 -3.87
C GLU A 16 -21.58 -13.17 -3.94
N ILE A 17 -21.38 -12.36 -5.00
CA ILE A 17 -22.23 -11.17 -5.28
C ILE A 17 -23.70 -11.59 -5.36
N ASN A 18 -24.01 -12.63 -6.16
CA ASN A 18 -25.38 -13.09 -6.34
C ASN A 18 -25.99 -13.58 -5.01
N GLN A 19 -25.22 -14.30 -4.19
CA GLN A 19 -25.64 -14.73 -2.86
C GLN A 19 -25.97 -13.54 -1.94
N TRP A 20 -25.14 -12.50 -1.94
CA TRP A 20 -25.41 -11.27 -1.18
C TRP A 20 -26.66 -10.56 -1.69
N CYS A 21 -26.84 -10.45 -3.01
CA CYS A 21 -28.04 -9.86 -3.60
C CYS A 21 -29.30 -10.61 -3.17
N ASP A 22 -29.29 -11.94 -3.17
CA ASP A 22 -30.45 -12.74 -2.78
C ASP A 22 -30.74 -12.65 -1.27
N LEU A 23 -29.71 -12.67 -0.43
CA LEU A 23 -29.87 -12.47 1.02
C LEU A 23 -30.47 -11.09 1.34
N ILE A 24 -29.98 -10.02 0.71
CA ILE A 24 -30.50 -8.67 0.89
C ILE A 24 -31.97 -8.59 0.45
N LYS A 25 -32.33 -9.18 -0.71
CA LYS A 25 -33.72 -9.22 -1.18
C LYS A 25 -34.65 -9.89 -0.16
N VAL A 26 -34.24 -11.00 0.45
CA VAL A 26 -35.04 -11.70 1.47
C VAL A 26 -35.32 -10.79 2.66
N HIS A 27 -34.29 -10.13 3.20
CA HIS A 27 -34.43 -9.21 4.33
C HIS A 27 -35.30 -7.99 3.99
N CYS A 28 -35.16 -7.42 2.79
CA CYS A 28 -36.01 -6.33 2.31
C CYS A 28 -37.48 -6.75 2.18
N ASN A 29 -37.75 -7.91 1.56
CA ASN A 29 -39.11 -8.40 1.35
C ASN A 29 -39.83 -8.74 2.67
N GLN A 30 -39.09 -9.22 3.67
CA GLN A 30 -39.61 -9.58 4.98
C GLN A 30 -39.64 -8.39 5.95
N SER A 31 -39.07 -7.24 5.59
CA SER A 31 -38.89 -6.09 6.48
C SER A 31 -38.14 -6.43 7.79
N ILE A 32 -37.23 -7.42 7.73
CA ILE A 32 -36.43 -7.87 8.87
C ILE A 32 -35.02 -7.28 8.74
N PRO A 33 -34.52 -6.55 9.76
CA PRO A 33 -33.16 -6.02 9.73
C PRO A 33 -32.13 -7.17 9.66
N MET A 34 -31.08 -6.97 8.86
CA MET A 34 -29.96 -7.90 8.82
C MET A 34 -29.21 -7.89 10.15
N ALA A 35 -28.82 -9.08 10.62
CA ALA A 35 -27.96 -9.20 11.79
C ALA A 35 -26.61 -8.51 11.58
N THR A 36 -26.05 -7.93 12.63
CA THR A 36 -24.75 -7.23 12.60
C THR A 36 -23.62 -8.09 12.04
N SER A 37 -23.64 -9.41 12.29
CA SER A 37 -22.68 -10.36 11.73
C SER A 37 -22.72 -10.44 10.20
N HIS A 38 -23.92 -10.36 9.60
CA HIS A 38 -24.06 -10.31 8.15
C HIS A 38 -23.55 -8.98 7.58
N LEU A 39 -23.79 -7.86 8.27
CA LEU A 39 -23.26 -6.56 7.85
C LEU A 39 -21.72 -6.52 7.88
N TYR A 40 -21.10 -7.08 8.91
CA TYR A 40 -19.64 -7.20 8.98
C TYR A 40 -19.09 -8.07 7.83
N ARG A 41 -19.70 -9.22 7.57
CA ARG A 41 -19.31 -10.10 6.46
C ARG A 41 -19.48 -9.40 5.10
N LEU A 42 -20.55 -8.63 4.91
CA LEU A 42 -20.75 -7.84 3.70
C LEU A 42 -19.66 -6.78 3.53
N ASN A 43 -19.28 -6.07 4.61
CA ASN A 43 -18.19 -5.11 4.55
C ASN A 43 -16.87 -5.75 4.12
N VAL A 44 -16.50 -6.88 4.75
CA VAL A 44 -15.29 -7.63 4.37
C VAL A 44 -15.35 -8.08 2.91
N PHE A 45 -16.51 -8.54 2.44
CA PHE A 45 -16.71 -8.91 1.05
C PHE A 45 -16.53 -7.71 0.10
N MET A 46 -17.08 -6.55 0.43
CA MET A 46 -16.95 -5.34 -0.38
C MET A 46 -15.49 -4.84 -0.47
N GLU A 47 -14.72 -4.96 0.62
CA GLU A 47 -13.28 -4.67 0.63
C GLU A 47 -12.51 -5.62 -0.31
N GLN A 48 -12.85 -6.91 -0.28
CA GLN A 48 -12.26 -7.92 -1.16
C GLN A 48 -12.64 -7.68 -2.62
N LEU A 49 -13.90 -7.37 -2.90
CA LEU A 49 -14.41 -7.08 -4.23
C LEU A 49 -13.73 -5.84 -4.82
N THR A 50 -13.54 -4.79 -4.03
CA THR A 50 -12.81 -3.58 -4.43
C THR A 50 -11.37 -3.93 -4.85
N CYS A 51 -10.71 -4.79 -4.08
CA CYS A 51 -9.36 -5.26 -4.40
C CYS A 51 -9.33 -6.09 -5.69
N LEU A 52 -10.31 -6.96 -5.90
CA LEU A 52 -10.43 -7.79 -7.11
C LEU A 52 -10.66 -6.93 -8.35
N ILE A 53 -11.65 -6.03 -8.33
CA ILE A 53 -11.96 -5.12 -9.44
C ILE A 53 -10.73 -4.31 -9.83
N ARG A 54 -10.02 -3.74 -8.84
CA ARG A 54 -8.79 -3.00 -9.09
C ARG A 54 -7.74 -3.88 -9.76
N ARG A 55 -7.49 -5.09 -9.26
CA ARG A 55 -6.53 -6.05 -9.87
C ARG A 55 -6.90 -6.41 -11.30
N LEU A 56 -8.18 -6.56 -11.61
CA LEU A 56 -8.66 -6.85 -12.96
C LEU A 56 -8.44 -5.67 -13.89
N SER A 57 -8.77 -4.45 -13.44
CA SER A 57 -8.55 -3.22 -14.22
C SER A 57 -7.07 -2.98 -14.55
N GLU A 58 -6.17 -3.39 -13.65
CA GLU A 58 -4.73 -3.22 -13.77
C GLU A 58 -4.03 -4.38 -14.53
N ALA A 59 -4.73 -5.47 -14.84
CA ALA A 59 -4.09 -6.74 -15.19
C ALA A 59 -3.27 -6.74 -16.48
N ASN A 60 -3.53 -5.80 -17.38
CA ASN A 60 -2.83 -5.65 -18.65
C ASN A 60 -2.17 -4.27 -18.79
N ILE A 61 -2.01 -3.55 -17.68
CA ILE A 61 -1.41 -2.22 -17.67
C ILE A 61 0.02 -2.33 -17.15
N ASP A 62 0.93 -1.75 -17.90
CA ASP A 62 2.29 -1.52 -17.43
C ASP A 62 2.25 -0.44 -16.35
N LEU A 63 2.55 -0.83 -15.10
CA LEU A 63 2.43 0.07 -13.94
C LEU A 63 3.67 0.10 -13.05
N CYS A 64 3.79 1.17 -12.30
CA CYS A 64 4.79 1.40 -11.28
C CYS A 64 4.28 0.88 -9.94
N VAL A 65 4.75 -0.32 -9.57
CA VAL A 65 4.38 -0.97 -8.31
C VAL A 65 4.78 -0.12 -7.09
N PHE A 66 5.85 0.67 -7.21
CA PHE A 66 6.29 1.58 -6.14
C PHE A 66 5.25 2.67 -5.87
N CYS A 67 4.85 3.42 -6.90
CA CYS A 67 3.83 4.46 -6.79
C CYS A 67 2.47 3.87 -6.37
N ARG A 68 2.10 2.71 -6.92
CA ARG A 68 0.86 2.01 -6.56
C ARG A 68 0.81 1.64 -5.07
N ASN A 69 1.92 1.16 -4.51
CA ASN A 69 2.01 0.82 -3.09
C ASN A 69 2.00 2.06 -2.18
N ASN A 70 2.45 3.21 -2.69
CA ASN A 70 2.41 4.49 -1.98
C ASN A 70 1.08 5.23 -2.11
N ASN A 71 0.04 4.59 -2.65
CA ASN A 71 -1.29 5.18 -2.87
C ASN A 71 -1.27 6.43 -3.78
N GLU A 72 -0.33 6.48 -4.73
CA GLU A 72 -0.38 7.49 -5.78
C GLU A 72 -1.63 7.30 -6.66
N THR A 73 -2.00 8.34 -7.42
CA THR A 73 -3.17 8.29 -8.31
C THR A 73 -3.00 7.24 -9.41
N PHE A 74 -4.13 6.72 -9.91
CA PHE A 74 -4.15 5.76 -11.03
C PHE A 74 -3.32 6.26 -12.22
N GLU A 75 -3.53 7.51 -12.62
CA GLU A 75 -2.77 8.17 -13.69
C GLU A 75 -1.26 8.17 -13.41
N THR A 76 -0.86 8.47 -12.17
CA THR A 76 0.55 8.52 -11.79
C THR A 76 1.20 7.15 -11.87
N TYR A 77 0.64 6.13 -11.23
CA TYR A 77 1.29 4.81 -11.21
C TYR A 77 1.13 4.02 -12.51
N THR A 78 0.23 4.40 -13.43
CA THR A 78 0.12 3.77 -14.76
C THR A 78 0.94 4.46 -15.84
N SER A 79 1.50 5.65 -15.57
CA SER A 79 2.32 6.41 -16.53
C SER A 79 3.73 5.83 -16.76
N HIS A 80 4.24 4.96 -15.89
CA HIS A 80 5.62 4.47 -15.95
C HIS A 80 5.81 3.12 -15.23
N LYS A 81 6.99 2.50 -15.41
CA LYS A 81 7.44 1.33 -14.62
C LYS A 81 8.40 1.75 -13.51
N VAL A 82 8.64 0.88 -12.53
CA VAL A 82 9.68 1.15 -11.51
C VAL A 82 11.07 1.21 -12.16
N LYS A 83 11.37 0.25 -13.05
CA LYS A 83 12.65 0.10 -13.75
C LYS A 83 12.45 -0.11 -15.25
N ASP A 84 13.42 0.30 -16.05
CA ASP A 84 13.49 -0.03 -17.48
C ASP A 84 14.05 -1.44 -17.73
N ARG A 85 14.17 -1.81 -19.01
CA ARG A 85 14.70 -3.11 -19.44
C ARG A 85 16.19 -3.31 -19.09
N SER A 86 16.92 -2.22 -18.89
CA SER A 86 18.32 -2.21 -18.47
C SER A 86 18.48 -2.29 -16.95
N GLY A 87 17.37 -2.32 -16.20
CA GLY A 87 17.37 -2.39 -14.74
C GLY A 87 17.57 -1.06 -14.02
N ARG A 88 17.61 0.06 -14.76
CA ARG A 88 17.72 1.42 -14.19
C ARG A 88 16.38 1.88 -13.67
N VAL A 89 16.36 2.58 -12.55
CA VAL A 89 15.11 3.14 -12.00
C VAL A 89 14.59 4.26 -12.90
N VAL A 90 13.37 4.14 -13.41
CA VAL A 90 12.73 5.18 -14.24
C VAL A 90 11.57 5.89 -13.53
N CYS A 91 11.14 5.38 -12.37
CA CYS A 91 10.12 6.03 -11.55
C CYS A 91 10.59 7.42 -11.07
N PRO A 92 9.93 8.53 -11.45
CA PRO A 92 10.39 9.88 -11.11
C PRO A 92 10.40 10.13 -9.60
N ILE A 93 9.47 9.52 -8.87
CA ILE A 93 9.38 9.63 -7.42
C ILE A 93 10.56 8.91 -6.75
N LEU A 94 10.83 7.66 -7.13
CA LEU A 94 11.93 6.89 -6.55
C LEU A 94 13.30 7.47 -6.92
N ARG A 95 13.46 7.99 -8.16
CA ARG A 95 14.71 8.61 -8.61
C ARG A 95 15.15 9.80 -7.75
N ARG A 96 14.21 10.54 -7.16
CA ARG A 96 14.51 11.67 -6.25
C ARG A 96 14.92 11.21 -4.86
N PHE A 97 14.72 9.94 -4.53
CA PHE A 97 15.13 9.41 -3.24
C PHE A 97 16.65 9.23 -3.20
N VAL A 98 17.28 9.77 -2.16
CA VAL A 98 18.69 9.57 -1.84
C VAL A 98 18.77 8.61 -0.66
N CYS A 99 19.39 7.45 -0.86
CA CYS A 99 19.54 6.47 0.21
C CYS A 99 20.42 7.06 1.33
N PRO A 100 19.95 7.12 2.59
CA PRO A 100 20.73 7.74 3.67
C PRO A 100 21.97 6.93 4.10
N PHE A 101 22.11 5.68 3.65
CA PHE A 101 23.22 4.81 4.01
C PHE A 101 24.34 4.76 2.98
N CYS A 102 24.02 4.92 1.71
CA CYS A 102 25.00 4.81 0.62
C CYS A 102 24.91 5.96 -0.39
N SER A 103 24.04 6.93 -0.15
CA SER A 103 23.81 8.11 -0.99
C SER A 103 23.38 7.83 -2.43
N ALA A 104 23.05 6.57 -2.77
CA ALA A 104 22.57 6.21 -4.09
C ALA A 104 21.24 6.92 -4.42
N THR A 105 21.12 7.40 -5.65
CA THR A 105 19.96 8.13 -6.18
C THR A 105 19.87 7.97 -7.70
N GLY A 106 18.86 8.58 -8.36
CA GLY A 106 18.69 8.51 -9.81
C GLY A 106 18.53 7.07 -10.32
N ASP A 107 19.38 6.65 -11.26
CA ASP A 107 19.34 5.33 -11.89
C ASP A 107 19.51 4.17 -10.89
N PHE A 108 20.19 4.43 -9.77
CA PHE A 108 20.52 3.46 -8.72
C PHE A 108 19.69 3.64 -7.44
N ALA A 109 18.67 4.51 -7.48
CA ALA A 109 17.83 4.77 -6.33
C ALA A 109 17.16 3.50 -5.80
N HIS A 110 16.99 3.43 -4.48
CA HIS A 110 16.34 2.31 -3.80
C HIS A 110 15.86 2.75 -2.43
N THR A 111 14.82 2.11 -1.90
CA THR A 111 14.43 2.34 -0.50
C THR A 111 15.43 1.69 0.46
N ILE A 112 15.46 2.16 1.70
CA ILE A 112 16.38 1.68 2.75
C ILE A 112 16.43 0.14 2.84
N ARG A 113 15.28 -0.52 2.74
CA ARG A 113 15.16 -1.98 2.79
C ARG A 113 15.98 -2.69 1.72
N TYR A 114 16.16 -2.07 0.56
CA TYR A 114 16.90 -2.63 -0.58
C TYR A 114 18.31 -2.06 -0.72
N CYS A 115 18.79 -1.34 0.30
CA CYS A 115 20.15 -0.83 0.30
C CYS A 115 21.15 -1.98 0.47
N PRO A 116 22.16 -2.12 -0.42
CA PRO A 116 23.16 -3.19 -0.33
C PRO A 116 24.05 -3.08 0.91
N TYR A 117 24.12 -1.89 1.52
CA TYR A 117 24.87 -1.63 2.75
C TYR A 117 24.02 -1.72 4.01
N PHE A 118 22.71 -2.01 3.89
CA PHE A 118 21.81 -2.14 5.03
C PHE A 118 21.83 -3.58 5.57
N SER A 119 22.53 -3.79 6.69
CA SER A 119 22.50 -5.05 7.44
C SER A 119 21.36 -5.08 8.45
N ARG A 120 20.77 -6.26 8.72
CA ARG A 120 19.72 -6.42 9.75
C ARG A 120 20.13 -5.95 11.16
N ARG A 121 21.44 -5.88 11.44
CA ARG A 121 21.98 -5.33 12.70
C ARG A 121 21.87 -3.80 12.79
N ASN A 122 21.86 -3.08 11.68
CA ASN A 122 21.73 -1.61 11.65
C ASN A 122 20.28 -1.14 11.83
N ALA A 123 19.31 -2.07 11.85
CA ALA A 123 17.89 -1.76 12.06
C ALA A 123 17.57 -1.40 13.53
N THR A 124 18.39 -1.81 14.50
CA THR A 124 18.23 -1.45 15.91
C THR A 124 18.69 -0.02 16.20
N ASP A 125 19.75 0.45 15.55
CA ASP A 125 20.26 1.83 15.69
C ASP A 125 19.39 2.88 14.99
N LEU A 126 18.63 2.50 13.95
CA LEU A 126 17.66 3.41 13.34
C LEU A 126 16.53 3.80 14.32
N SER A 127 16.25 2.97 15.33
CA SER A 127 15.25 3.27 16.36
C SER A 127 15.68 4.42 17.28
N SER A 128 16.98 4.59 17.57
CA SER A 128 17.47 5.64 18.46
C SER A 128 17.54 7.00 17.76
N THR A 129 17.93 7.02 16.48
CA THR A 129 17.95 8.26 15.67
C THR A 129 16.55 8.79 15.36
N LEU A 130 15.58 7.90 15.10
CA LEU A 130 14.18 8.29 14.88
C LEU A 130 13.47 8.73 16.18
N THR A 131 13.95 8.29 17.34
CA THR A 131 13.46 8.75 18.65
C THR A 131 13.92 10.18 18.96
N SER A 132 15.12 10.58 18.52
CA SER A 132 15.59 11.99 18.65
C SER A 132 14.83 12.98 17.77
N LEU A 133 14.12 12.53 16.72
CA LEU A 133 13.26 13.38 15.90
C LEU A 133 11.83 13.51 16.44
N ARG A 134 11.45 12.74 17.47
CA ARG A 134 10.13 12.82 18.11
C ARG A 134 9.99 13.98 19.10
N THR A 135 11.10 14.59 19.53
CA THR A 135 11.09 15.61 20.60
C THR A 135 10.75 17.03 20.14
N THR A 136 10.40 17.24 18.86
CA THR A 136 10.08 18.60 18.33
C THR A 136 8.65 18.81 17.81
N SER A 137 7.69 17.95 18.14
CA SER A 137 6.27 18.29 17.90
C SER A 137 5.33 17.78 18.98
N LEU A 138 4.64 18.74 19.60
CA LEU A 138 3.51 18.62 20.52
C LEU A 138 2.44 17.64 20.01
N PHE A 139 2.43 16.38 20.43
CA PHE A 139 1.20 15.59 20.49
C PHE A 139 1.28 14.53 21.60
N ASN A 140 0.58 14.82 22.70
CA ASN A 140 0.13 13.81 23.65
C ASN A 140 -0.85 12.87 22.94
N ASN A 141 -0.71 11.56 23.15
CA ASN A 141 -1.76 10.82 23.85
C ASN A 141 -1.35 9.41 24.24
N SER A 142 -1.82 9.10 25.44
CA SER A 142 -1.83 7.86 26.18
C SER A 142 -2.74 6.81 25.52
N ALA A 143 -2.39 5.54 25.78
CA ALA A 143 -3.24 4.34 25.73
C ALA A 143 -3.81 3.90 24.37
N LEU A 144 -3.29 2.79 23.83
CA LEU A 144 -3.98 1.50 23.91
C LEU A 144 -3.04 0.38 23.44
N SER A 145 -2.86 -0.62 24.30
CA SER A 145 -2.06 -1.81 24.07
C SER A 145 -2.76 -2.72 23.05
N LEU A 146 -2.16 -2.89 21.88
CA LEU A 146 -2.34 -4.08 21.04
C LEU A 146 -0.96 -4.45 20.49
N GLN A 147 -0.45 -5.61 20.92
CA GLN A 147 0.75 -6.23 20.38
C GLN A 147 0.58 -6.38 18.86
N THR A 148 1.18 -5.45 18.12
CA THR A 148 1.37 -5.56 16.69
C THR A 148 2.85 -5.71 16.42
N ASP A 149 3.15 -6.69 15.59
CA ASP A 149 4.48 -7.16 15.25
C ASP A 149 5.41 -5.99 14.89
N VAL A 150 6.56 -5.87 15.56
CA VAL A 150 7.51 -4.74 15.51
C VAL A 150 8.00 -4.46 14.07
N GLY A 151 7.82 -5.42 13.16
CA GLY A 151 8.07 -5.27 11.72
C GLY A 151 7.07 -4.37 10.98
N VAL A 152 5.82 -4.27 11.43
CA VAL A 152 4.74 -3.53 10.74
C VAL A 152 4.83 -2.03 11.02
N GLU A 153 5.05 -1.64 12.28
CA GLU A 153 5.15 -0.23 12.68
C GLU A 153 6.39 0.48 12.12
N ARG A 154 7.48 -0.28 11.92
CA ARG A 154 8.75 0.24 11.35
C ARG A 154 8.63 0.58 9.86
N ASN A 155 7.84 -0.19 9.11
CA ASN A 155 7.52 0.13 7.71
C ASN A 155 6.63 1.39 7.63
N ARG A 156 5.70 1.56 8.57
CA ARG A 156 4.83 2.74 8.67
C ARG A 156 5.62 4.02 8.94
N LEU A 157 6.64 3.99 9.79
CA LEU A 157 7.50 5.14 10.08
C LEU A 157 8.42 5.52 8.92
N LEU A 158 8.97 4.53 8.20
CA LEU A 158 9.77 4.76 6.99
C LEU A 158 8.90 5.33 5.85
N ASP A 159 7.68 4.83 5.71
CA ASP A 159 6.67 5.38 4.79
C ASP A 159 6.21 6.78 5.21
N GLN A 160 6.12 7.08 6.51
CA GLN A 160 5.78 8.41 7.04
C GLN A 160 6.90 9.43 6.84
N LEU A 161 8.17 9.06 7.03
CA LEU A 161 9.33 9.89 6.71
C LEU A 161 9.47 10.16 5.21
N TRP A 162 9.06 9.18 4.39
CA TRP A 162 8.97 9.36 2.96
C TRP A 162 7.79 10.27 2.58
N LYS A 163 6.58 10.05 3.12
CA LYS A 163 5.40 10.90 2.90
C LYS A 163 5.65 12.36 3.31
N SER A 164 6.31 12.61 4.45
CA SER A 164 6.63 13.97 4.89
C SER A 164 7.71 14.65 4.03
N LYS A 165 8.65 13.90 3.45
CA LYS A 165 9.62 14.43 2.49
C LYS A 165 9.05 14.63 1.09
N CYS A 166 8.08 13.82 0.67
CA CYS A 166 7.44 13.92 -0.64
C CYS A 166 6.35 15.01 -0.72
N GLN A 167 5.64 15.31 0.38
CA GLN A 167 4.70 16.43 0.44
C GLN A 167 5.35 17.81 0.27
N ASN A 168 6.68 17.92 0.42
CA ASN A 168 7.45 19.14 0.15
C ASN A 168 7.99 19.22 -1.29
N ILE A 169 7.69 18.24 -2.15
CA ILE A 169 8.15 18.21 -3.56
C ILE A 169 7.02 18.61 -4.53
N SER A 170 5.79 18.79 -4.04
CA SER A 170 4.64 19.27 -4.83
C SER A 170 4.50 20.80 -4.87
N SER A 171 5.52 21.56 -4.47
CA SER A 171 5.46 23.02 -4.40
C SER A 171 6.68 23.69 -5.03
N PHE A 172 7.08 23.27 -6.23
CA PHE A 172 7.91 24.09 -7.13
C PHE A 172 7.59 23.65 -8.57
N ASP A 173 6.76 24.46 -9.23
CA ASP A 173 6.72 24.57 -10.69
C ASP A 173 8.09 25.02 -11.23
#